data_AF-A0A530M4B2-F1
#
_entry.id   AF-A0A530M4B2-F1
#
_cell.length_a   1.000
_cell.length_b   1.000
_cell.length_c   1.000
_cell.angle_alpha   90.00
_cell.angle_beta   90.00
_cell.angle_gamma   90.00
#
_symmetry.space_group_name_H-M   'P 1'
#
loop_
_entity.id
_entity.type
_entity.pdbx_description
1 polymer ?
#
loop_
_entity_poly.entity_id
_entity_poly.type
_entity_poly.pdbx_seq_one_letter_code
_entity_poly.pdbx_strand_id
1 'polypeptide(L)' 'MNIKADFPSLIEEIDYGTPESKAEKRITLTVDGRSISVPEGTSIMRAAMEGGVEIPKL' A
#
# COMPACT_ATOMS: atom_id res chain seq x y z
N MET A 1 36.70 -5.52 -23.20
CA MET A 1 35.51 -6.39 -23.15
C MET A 1 34.74 -6.00 -21.89
N ASN A 2 33.76 -5.10 -22.01
CA ASN A 2 33.01 -4.58 -20.85
C ASN A 2 31.79 -5.45 -20.63
N ILE A 3 31.85 -6.30 -19.60
CA ILE A 3 30.72 -7.06 -19.13
C ILE A 3 29.80 -6.08 -18.41
N LYS A 4 28.80 -5.54 -19.11
CA LYS A 4 27.63 -4.97 -18.45
C LYS A 4 26.87 -6.16 -17.89
N ALA A 5 26.95 -6.34 -16.57
CA ALA A 5 26.10 -7.29 -15.88
C ALA A 5 24.67 -6.73 -15.91
N ASP A 6 23.82 -7.33 -16.74
CA ASP A 6 22.36 -7.18 -16.65
C ASP A 6 21.89 -7.92 -15.39
N PHE A 7 21.98 -7.25 -14.24
CA PHE A 7 21.34 -7.72 -13.02
C PHE A 7 19.82 -7.48 -13.17
N PRO A 8 18.97 -8.50 -13.01
CA PRO A 8 17.54 -8.27 -12.96
C PRO A 8 17.24 -7.38 -11.74
N SER A 9 16.69 -6.19 -11.98
CA SER A 9 16.18 -5.36 -10.90
C SER A 9 14.96 -6.07 -10.29
N LEU A 10 15.15 -6.70 -9.14
CA LEU A 10 14.04 -7.22 -8.34
C LEU A 10 13.38 -6.02 -7.66
N ILE A 11 12.32 -5.49 -8.26
CA ILE A 11 11.50 -4.46 -7.63
C ILE A 11 10.49 -5.20 -6.75
N GLU A 12 10.58 -5.01 -5.44
CA GLU A 12 9.57 -5.49 -4.51
C GLU A 12 8.36 -4.56 -4.56
N GLU A 13 7.23 -5.10 -5.02
CA GLU A 13 5.95 -4.39 -4.98
C GLU A 13 5.30 -4.52 -3.60
N ILE A 14 4.70 -3.44 -3.13
CA ILE A 14 3.96 -3.44 -1.86
C ILE A 14 2.63 -4.18 -2.06
N ASP A 15 2.43 -5.24 -1.30
CA ASP A 15 1.15 -5.93 -1.25
C ASP A 15 0.22 -5.29 -0.20
N TYR A 16 -0.73 -4.50 -0.69
CA TYR A 16 -1.76 -3.84 0.11
C TYR A 16 -2.88 -4.77 0.62
N GLY A 17 -2.85 -6.06 0.26
CA GLY A 17 -3.76 -7.10 0.74
C GLY A 17 -5.16 -7.13 0.10
N THR A 18 -5.66 -6.02 -0.45
CA THR A 18 -6.91 -5.98 -1.22
C THR A 18 -6.75 -5.20 -2.53
N PRO A 19 -7.78 -5.08 -3.40
CA PRO A 19 -7.82 -4.10 -4.50
C PRO A 19 -8.23 -2.69 -4.05
N GLU A 20 -7.80 -1.68 -4.81
CA GLU A 20 -8.04 -0.26 -4.51
C GLU A 20 -9.53 0.08 -4.71
N SER A 21 -10.06 0.97 -3.87
CA SER A 21 -11.39 1.54 -4.09
C SER A 21 -11.34 2.63 -5.15
N LYS A 22 -12.30 2.63 -6.08
CA LYS A 22 -12.40 3.60 -7.17
C LYS A 22 -13.25 4.82 -6.82
N ALA A 23 -13.66 4.96 -5.56
CA ALA A 23 -14.51 6.06 -5.14
C ALA A 23 -13.75 7.40 -5.21
N GLU A 24 -14.42 8.46 -5.62
CA GLU A 24 -13.83 9.81 -5.66
C GLU A 24 -13.85 10.47 -4.28
N LYS A 25 -14.89 10.17 -3.49
CA LYS A 25 -15.05 10.71 -2.15
C LYS A 25 -13.99 10.14 -1.23
N ARG A 26 -13.20 11.03 -0.62
CA ARG A 26 -12.21 10.66 0.38
C ARG A 26 -12.79 10.71 1.79
N ILE A 27 -12.35 9.78 2.62
CA ILE A 27 -12.61 9.75 4.04
C ILE A 27 -11.29 9.75 4.80
N THR A 28 -11.32 10.20 6.05
CA THR A 28 -10.16 10.16 6.95
C THR A 28 -10.48 9.26 8.11
N LEU A 29 -9.58 8.31 8.39
CA LEU A 29 -9.65 7.43 9.54
C LEU A 29 -8.35 7.49 10.34
N THR A 30 -8.41 7.02 11.58
CA THR A 30 -7.23 6.90 12.45
C THR A 30 -6.87 5.43 12.61
N VAL A 31 -5.67 5.02 12.23
CA VAL A 31 -5.12 3.68 12.43
C VAL A 31 -3.83 3.82 13.23
N ASP A 32 -3.73 3.14 14.37
CA ASP A 32 -2.56 3.21 15.27
C ASP A 32 -2.08 4.65 15.57
N GLY A 33 -3.03 5.56 15.80
CA GLY A 33 -2.75 6.97 16.10
C GLY A 33 -2.35 7.83 14.89
N ARG A 34 -2.32 7.26 13.68
CA ARG A 34 -2.05 8.01 12.43
C ARG A 34 -3.35 8.34 11.71
N SER A 35 -3.49 9.61 11.32
CA SER A 35 -4.59 10.03 10.43
C SER A 35 -4.25 9.70 8.97
N ILE A 36 -5.12 8.93 8.32
CA ILE A 36 -4.91 8.42 6.96
C ILE A 36 -6.15 8.77 6.12
N SER A 37 -5.93 9.31 4.92
CA SER A 37 -7.03 9.65 4.00
C SER A 37 -7.04 8.79 2.74
N VAL A 38 -8.12 8.03 2.57
CA VAL A 38 -8.31 7.07 1.48
C VAL A 38 -9.69 7.26 0.83
N PRO A 39 -9.91 6.74 -0.39
CA PRO A 39 -11.25 6.65 -0.96
C PRO A 39 -12.22 5.92 -0.03
N GLU A 40 -13.48 6.32 -0.01
CA GLU A 40 -14.51 5.57 0.72
C GLU A 40 -14.63 4.13 0.20
N GLY A 41 -14.98 3.20 1.08
CA GLY A 41 -15.03 1.77 0.75
C GLY A 41 -13.67 1.08 0.66
N THR A 42 -12.56 1.80 0.87
CA THR A 42 -11.23 1.18 1.01
C THR A 42 -11.20 0.25 2.22
N SER A 43 -10.59 -0.92 2.07
CA SER A 43 -10.41 -1.87 3.17
C SER A 43 -9.50 -1.27 4.26
N ILE A 44 -9.73 -1.67 5.51
CA ILE A 44 -8.87 -1.24 6.62
C ILE A 44 -7.42 -1.69 6.39
N MET A 45 -7.22 -2.89 5.82
CA MET A 45 -5.89 -3.44 5.51
C MET A 45 -5.13 -2.56 4.51
N ARG A 46 -5.75 -2.16 3.38
CA ARG A 46 -5.11 -1.23 2.44
C ARG A 46 -4.85 0.12 3.09
N ALA A 47 -5.83 0.67 3.81
CA ALA A 47 -5.68 1.97 4.44
C ALA A 47 -4.49 1.99 5.42
N ALA A 48 -4.32 0.93 6.22
CA ALA A 48 -3.18 0.77 7.10
C ALA A 48 -1.86 0.74 6.32
N MET A 49 -1.77 -0.10 5.28
CA MET A 49 -0.57 -0.22 4.43
C MET A 49 -0.21 1.11 3.74
N GLU A 50 -1.19 1.83 3.20
CA GLU A 50 -0.98 3.18 2.63
C GLU A 50 -0.51 4.20 3.69
N GLY A 51 -0.97 4.05 4.93
CA GLY A 51 -0.52 4.84 6.08
C GLY A 51 0.80 4.36 6.71
N GLY A 52 1.49 3.39 6.09
CA GLY A 52 2.74 2.82 6.59
C GLY A 52 2.58 2.05 7.90
N VAL A 53 1.40 1.46 8.13
CA VAL A 53 1.09 0.57 9.24
C VAL A 53 0.95 -0.84 8.67
N GLU A 54 1.97 -1.67 8.90
CA GLU A 54 1.95 -3.06 8.46
C GLU A 54 1.05 -3.90 9.37
N ILE A 55 0.06 -4.56 8.77
CA ILE A 55 -0.83 -5.49 9.46
C ILE A 55 -0.43 -6.91 9.07
N PRO A 56 -0.15 -7.80 10.03
CA PRO A 56 0.08 -9.22 9.76
C PRO A 56 -1.08 -9.83 8.96
N LYS A 57 -0.74 -10.55 7.90
CA LYS A 57 -1.67 -11.21 6.98
C LYS A 57 -1.23 -12.67 6.78
N LEU A 58 -2.20 -13.54 6.46
CA LEU A 58 -2.01 -14.97 6.26
C LEU A 58 -1.63 -15.30 4.81
#